data_AF-A0A958F3Q2-F1
#
_entry.id   AF-A0A958F3Q2-F1
#
_cell.length_a   1.000
_cell.length_b   1.000
_cell.length_c   1.000
_cell.angle_alpha   90.00
_cell.angle_beta   90.00
_cell.angle_gamma   90.00
#
_symmetry.space_group_name_H-M   'P 1'
#
loop_
_entity.id
_entity.type
_entity.pdbx_description
1 polymer ?
#
loop_
_entity_poly.entity_id
_entity_poly.type
_entity_poly.pdbx_seq_one_letter_code
_entity_poly.pdbx_strand_id
1 'polypeptide(L)'
;MNRTIVILLFMCNALFGQIRITEVMFDPVGAERTDEFVELFNAGTTAVNLEGWFIGDSVSVDLLVSLPGFGFTLQPEQFAVILDPDYIADSSLTYE
;
A
#
# COMPACT_ATOMS: atom_id res chain seq x y z
N MET A 1 -29.33 45.32 -11.55
CA MET A 1 -28.31 45.36 -10.47
C MET A 1 -27.97 43.91 -10.15
N ASN A 2 -26.94 43.34 -10.79
CA ASN A 2 -26.62 41.92 -10.67
C ASN A 2 -25.77 41.71 -9.42
N ARG A 3 -26.32 41.00 -8.43
CA ARG A 3 -25.61 40.65 -7.20
C ARG A 3 -24.99 39.27 -7.42
N THR A 4 -23.72 39.24 -7.79
CA THR A 4 -22.94 38.00 -7.86
C THR A 4 -22.76 37.48 -6.43
N ILE A 5 -23.30 36.30 -6.14
CA ILE A 5 -23.06 35.58 -4.90
C ILE A 5 -21.83 34.70 -5.12
N VAL A 6 -20.76 34.94 -4.35
CA VAL A 6 -19.57 34.08 -4.32
C VAL A 6 -19.75 33.07 -3.20
N ILE A 7 -19.93 31.80 -3.55
CA ILE A 7 -19.95 30.70 -2.57
C ILE A 7 -18.50 30.26 -2.37
N LEU A 8 -17.94 30.55 -1.20
CA LEU A 8 -16.63 30.08 -0.79
C LEU A 8 -16.78 28.65 -0.26
N LEU A 9 -16.50 27.65 -1.10
CA LEU A 9 -16.43 26.25 -0.66
C LEU A 9 -15.19 26.09 0.21
N PHE A 10 -15.38 26.01 1.52
CA PHE A 10 -14.32 25.67 2.46
C PHE A 10 -14.05 24.16 2.32
N MET A 11 -13.14 23.78 1.43
CA MET A 11 -12.66 22.41 1.32
C MET A 11 -11.92 22.08 2.62
N CYS A 12 -12.57 21.30 3.48
CA CYS A 12 -11.91 20.67 4.62
C CYS A 12 -10.91 19.65 4.05
N ASN A 13 -9.65 20.05 3.94
CA ASN A 13 -8.58 19.11 3.59
C ASN A 13 -8.36 18.23 4.83
N ALA A 14 -9.03 17.08 4.88
CA ALA A 14 -8.65 16.03 5.81
C ALA A 14 -7.24 15.57 5.41
N LEU A 15 -6.26 15.81 6.29
CA LEU A 15 -4.89 15.34 6.11
C LEU A 15 -4.86 13.84 6.38
N PHE A 16 -5.10 13.06 5.34
CA PHE A 16 -4.83 11.63 5.35
C PHE A 16 -3.37 11.38 4.96
N GLY A 17 -2.80 10.29 5.47
CA GLY A 17 -1.52 9.79 4.95
C GLY A 17 -1.60 9.58 3.44
N GLN A 18 -0.55 10.03 2.74
CA GLN A 18 -0.42 9.84 1.28
C GLN A 18 -0.38 8.35 0.93
N ILE A 19 0.44 7.58 1.65
CA ILE A 19 0.47 6.12 1.56
C ILE A 19 -0.54 5.55 2.56
N ARG A 20 -1.41 4.67 2.07
CA ARG A 20 -2.47 4.04 2.85
C ARG A 20 -2.35 2.53 2.75
N ILE A 21 -2.60 1.83 3.85
CA ILE A 21 -2.85 0.40 3.82
C ILE A 21 -4.30 0.21 3.38
N THR A 22 -4.51 -0.49 2.28
CA THR A 22 -5.85 -0.72 1.70
C THR A 22 -6.36 -2.13 1.98
N GLU A 23 -5.45 -3.10 2.11
CA GLU A 23 -5.79 -4.49 2.42
C GLU A 23 -4.72 -5.14 3.30
N VAL A 24 -5.16 -6.07 4.15
CA VAL A 24 -4.30 -6.96 4.93
C VAL A 24 -4.91 -8.36 4.86
N MET A 25 -4.20 -9.29 4.24
CA MET A 25 -4.50 -10.72 4.26
C MET A 25 -3.54 -11.41 5.24
N PHE A 26 -4.05 -11.80 6.40
CA PHE A 26 -3.26 -12.40 7.50
C PHE A 26 -3.74 -13.81 7.89
N ASP A 27 -4.81 -14.30 7.26
CA ASP A 27 -5.40 -15.62 7.53
C ASP A 27 -5.99 -16.17 6.21
N PRO A 28 -5.14 -16.49 5.22
CA PRO A 28 -5.59 -17.02 3.95
C PRO A 28 -6.13 -18.45 4.12
N VAL A 29 -7.09 -18.81 3.28
CA VAL A 29 -7.59 -20.20 3.24
C VAL A 29 -6.52 -21.09 2.60
N GLY A 30 -5.86 -21.93 3.40
CA GLY A 30 -4.85 -22.85 2.87
C GLY A 30 -3.61 -22.90 3.76
N ALA A 31 -2.43 -22.78 3.15
CA ALA A 31 -1.18 -22.75 3.91
C ALA A 31 -1.00 -21.37 4.56
N GLU A 32 -0.82 -21.34 5.88
CA GLU A 32 -0.63 -20.11 6.69
C GLU A 32 0.66 -19.32 6.37
N ARG A 33 1.42 -19.70 5.33
CA ARG A 33 2.71 -19.07 4.96
C ARG A 33 2.77 -18.60 3.51
N THR A 34 1.76 -18.95 2.71
CA THR A 34 1.59 -18.47 1.34
C THR A 34 0.31 -17.65 1.30
N ASP A 35 0.19 -16.72 0.37
CA ASP A 35 -1.02 -15.90 0.19
C ASP A 35 -1.28 -14.82 1.26
N GLU A 36 -0.38 -14.63 2.23
CA GLU A 36 -0.39 -13.45 3.10
C GLU A 36 0.21 -12.22 2.39
N PHE A 37 -0.43 -11.06 2.55
CA PHE A 37 0.07 -9.82 1.99
C PHE A 37 -0.47 -8.58 2.70
N VAL A 38 0.24 -7.47 2.51
CA VAL A 38 -0.25 -6.12 2.80
C VAL A 38 -0.25 -5.29 1.53
N GLU A 39 -1.38 -4.65 1.23
CA GLU A 39 -1.50 -3.74 0.08
C GLU A 39 -1.31 -2.28 0.52
N LEU A 40 -0.42 -1.58 -0.18
CA LEU A 40 -0.23 -0.14 -0.08
C LEU A 40 -0.80 0.56 -1.31
N PHE A 41 -1.47 1.69 -1.08
CA PHE A 41 -1.95 2.59 -2.11
C PHE A 41 -1.40 4.00 -1.92
N ASN A 42 -0.88 4.60 -3.00
CA ASN A 42 -0.52 6.01 -3.01
C ASN A 42 -1.73 6.86 -3.41
N ALA A 43 -2.44 7.35 -2.39
CA ALA A 43 -3.59 8.24 -2.53
C ALA A 43 -3.20 9.73 -2.75
N GLY A 44 -1.91 10.03 -2.82
CA GLY A 44 -1.42 11.38 -3.09
C GLY A 44 -1.24 11.67 -4.57
N THR A 45 -0.81 12.90 -4.87
CA THR A 45 -0.62 13.39 -6.24
C THR A 45 0.84 13.37 -6.69
N THR A 46 1.75 12.85 -5.86
CA THR A 46 3.19 12.75 -6.14
C THR A 46 3.70 11.33 -5.98
N ALA A 47 4.79 11.00 -6.67
CA ALA A 47 5.48 9.73 -6.47
C ALA A 47 6.14 9.68 -5.08
N VAL A 48 6.16 8.49 -4.47
CA VAL A 48 6.82 8.23 -3.18
C VAL A 48 7.88 7.17 -3.37
N ASN A 49 9.10 7.42 -2.88
CA ASN A 49 10.14 6.39 -2.79
C ASN A 49 10.00 5.64 -1.46
N LEU A 50 9.75 4.33 -1.53
CA LEU A 50 9.61 3.42 -0.40
C LEU A 50 10.95 2.80 0.04
N GLU A 51 12.07 3.17 -0.58
CA GLU A 51 13.38 2.66 -0.22
C GLU A 51 13.71 2.98 1.24
N GLY A 52 14.12 1.96 2.01
CA GLY A 52 14.41 2.10 3.42
C GLY A 52 13.20 2.17 4.34
N TRP A 53 11.97 2.00 3.81
CA TRP A 53 10.78 1.88 4.64
C TRP A 53 10.72 0.51 5.32
N PHE A 54 10.04 0.47 6.46
CA PHE A 54 9.79 -0.76 7.22
C PHE A 54 8.29 -0.92 7.42
N ILE A 55 7.83 -2.16 7.50
CA ILE A 55 6.51 -2.53 7.97
C ILE A 55 6.65 -3.35 9.24
N GLY A 56 5.70 -3.27 10.17
CA GLY A 56 5.77 -4.03 11.39
C GLY A 56 4.59 -3.77 12.32
N ASP A 57 4.58 -4.52 13.42
CA ASP A 57 3.57 -4.46 14.46
C ASP A 57 4.20 -4.15 15.83
N SER A 58 3.55 -4.53 16.92
CA SER A 58 4.08 -4.30 18.27
C SER A 58 5.27 -5.20 18.65
N VAL A 59 5.56 -6.23 17.86
CA VAL A 59 6.53 -7.30 18.18
C VAL A 59 7.75 -7.24 17.26
N SER A 60 7.55 -7.01 15.96
CA SER A 60 8.64 -7.01 14.97
C SER A 60 8.47 -5.94 13.89
N VAL A 61 9.59 -5.65 13.20
CA VAL A 61 9.64 -4.78 12.03
C VAL A 61 10.51 -5.42 10.96
N ASP A 62 10.07 -5.31 9.71
CA ASP A 62 10.73 -5.86 8.53
C ASP A 62 11.02 -4.76 7.52
N LEU A 63 12.24 -4.77 6.99
CA LEU A 63 12.65 -3.85 5.93
C LEU A 63 11.96 -4.22 4.62
N LEU A 64 11.40 -3.23 3.91
CA LEU A 64 10.88 -3.47 2.57
C LEU A 64 12.03 -3.73 1.60
N VAL A 65 11.93 -4.86 0.90
CA VAL A 65 12.85 -5.24 -0.18
C VAL A 65 12.06 -5.32 -1.48
N SER A 66 12.59 -4.70 -2.54
CA SER A 66 11.93 -4.76 -3.85
C SER A 66 12.33 -6.03 -4.60
N LEU A 67 11.35 -6.62 -5.29
CA LEU A 67 11.63 -7.70 -6.23
C LEU A 67 12.38 -7.16 -7.46
N PRO A 68 13.21 -8.00 -8.11
CA PRO A 68 13.93 -7.60 -9.31
C PRO A 68 12.98 -7.02 -10.37
N GLY A 69 13.28 -5.79 -10.83
CA GLY A 69 12.51 -5.11 -11.88
C GLY A 69 11.35 -4.22 -11.40
N PHE A 70 10.98 -4.24 -10.12
CA PHE A 70 9.91 -3.39 -9.58
C PHE A 70 10.43 -2.07 -8.99
N GLY A 71 11.54 -2.10 -8.26
CA GLY A 71 12.07 -0.93 -7.55
C GLY A 71 11.17 -0.46 -6.40
N PHE A 72 11.39 0.77 -5.94
CA PHE A 72 10.74 1.32 -4.73
C PHE A 72 9.85 2.54 -4.98
N THR A 73 9.71 3.01 -6.22
CA THR A 73 8.90 4.20 -6.51
C THR A 73 7.44 3.84 -6.73
N LEU A 74 6.57 4.29 -5.84
CA LEU A 74 5.13 4.15 -5.95
C LEU A 74 4.52 5.43 -6.55
N GLN A 75 4.05 5.35 -7.80
CA GLN A 75 3.42 6.49 -8.48
C GLN A 75 2.06 6.86 -7.87
N PRO A 76 1.53 8.07 -8.14
CA PRO A 76 0.14 8.40 -7.80
C PRO A 76 -0.83 7.35 -8.32
N GLU A 77 -1.83 7.00 -7.50
CA GLU A 77 -2.86 6.00 -7.82
C GLU A 77 -2.34 4.57 -8.05
N GLN A 78 -1.06 4.31 -7.76
CA GLN A 78 -0.47 2.99 -7.89
C GLN A 78 -0.58 2.20 -6.58
N PHE A 79 -0.68 0.88 -6.72
CA PHE A 79 -0.63 -0.09 -5.64
C PHE A 79 0.74 -0.78 -5.57
N ALA A 80 1.14 -1.14 -4.36
CA ALA A 80 2.24 -2.06 -4.09
C ALA A 80 1.75 -3.16 -3.15
N VAL A 81 2.12 -4.40 -3.46
CA VAL A 81 1.83 -5.56 -2.63
C VAL A 81 3.12 -5.97 -1.93
N ILE A 82 3.08 -5.98 -0.60
CA ILE A 82 4.15 -6.50 0.24
C ILE A 82 3.79 -7.94 0.56
N LEU A 83 4.67 -8.86 0.19
CA LEU A 83 4.49 -10.30 0.37
C LEU A 83 5.30 -10.79 1.56
N ASP A 84 4.84 -11.86 2.20
CA ASP A 84 5.67 -12.61 3.13
C ASP A 84 6.94 -13.14 2.40
N PRO A 85 8.13 -13.17 3.04
CA PRO A 85 9.33 -13.73 2.43
C PRO A 85 9.19 -15.18 1.94
N ASP A 86 8.37 -15.99 2.62
CA ASP A 86 8.11 -17.39 2.25
C ASP A 86 7.10 -17.53 1.09
N TYR A 87 6.42 -16.44 0.70
CA TYR A 87 5.41 -16.43 -0.37
C TYR A 87 5.94 -17.02 -1.68
N ILE A 88 7.19 -16.71 -2.05
CA ILE A 88 7.79 -17.15 -3.32
C ILE A 88 8.36 -18.58 -3.21
N ALA A 89 8.68 -19.04 -2.01
CA ALA A 89 9.33 -20.32 -1.78
C ALA A 89 8.37 -21.52 -1.83
N ASP A 90 7.08 -21.32 -1.56
CA ASP A 90 6.05 -22.37 -1.56
C ASP A 90 4.79 -21.98 -2.33
N SER A 91 4.93 -21.27 -3.45
CA SER A 91 3.82 -21.00 -4.39
C SER A 91 3.39 -22.27 -5.17
N SER A 92 3.21 -23.39 -4.45
CA SER A 92 2.75 -24.67 -4.98
C SER A 92 1.22 -24.70 -5.20
N LEU A 93 0.51 -23.64 -4.85
CA LEU A 93 -0.90 -23.45 -5.19
C LEU A 93 -1.02 -22.68 -6.51
N THR A 94 -0.94 -23.41 -7.62
CA THR A 94 -1.68 -22.99 -8.81
C THR A 94 -3.15 -23.01 -8.43
N TYR A 95 -3.76 -21.83 -8.29
CA TYR A 95 -5.21 -21.69 -8.31
C TYR A 95 -5.71 -22.33 -9.63
N GLU A 96 -6.33 -23.52 -9.55
CA GLU A 96 -7.15 -24.07 -10.65
C GLU A 96 -8.48 -23.34 -10.75
#